data_AF-A0A1F6PHX5-F1
#
_entry.id   AF-A0A1F6PHX5-F1
#
_cell.length_a   1.000
_cell.length_b   1.000
_cell.length_c   1.000
_cell.angle_alpha   90.00
_cell.angle_beta   90.00
_cell.angle_gamma   90.00
#
_symmetry.space_group_name_H-M   'P 1'
#
loop_
_entity.id
_entity.type
_entity.pdbx_description
1 polymer ?
#
loop_
_entity_poly.entity_id
_entity_poly.type
_entity_poly.pdbx_seq_one_letter_code
_entity_poly.pdbx_strand_id
1 'polypeptide(L)'
;MVKKNNIGIKVSFPHMGTIHVVVASLIRSLGGKVIIPPFTSKKTLSIGTKYSPEAICLPYKLVLGNYLEAIESGAEAIIMISSPGICRLGQYSKSIRNAIEDLGYNIKYIDLDLYKGKLNEMFKCLVDITGNKNIFEIIKALVLAISKIFVLDNLDSTLSYYRAREISPGQSERAYLRGIKLIDSALSRKELKKAHIRAINEIKKTPIDETRDVLNVDLTGEIFMVLDSFSNQNLERELGRLGVQTRRSLTLGGWIKTAIIPKIFRKEETHLERAYKYAKPYLLRDIGGDAIESV
;
A
#
# COMPACT_ATOMS: atom_id res chain seq x y z
N MET A 1 -23.46 -22.17 21.65
CA MET A 1 -22.02 -22.47 21.48
C MET A 1 -21.23 -21.19 21.66
N VAL A 2 -20.50 -21.13 22.78
CA VAL A 2 -19.74 -19.96 23.24
C VAL A 2 -18.59 -19.69 22.25
N LYS A 3 -18.59 -18.52 21.60
CA LYS A 3 -17.46 -18.03 20.80
C LYS A 3 -16.24 -17.99 21.73
N LYS A 4 -15.26 -18.86 21.49
CA LYS A 4 -13.94 -18.75 22.12
C LYS A 4 -13.41 -17.35 21.86
N ASN A 5 -13.25 -16.56 22.93
CA ASN A 5 -12.47 -15.33 22.91
C ASN A 5 -11.01 -15.71 22.62
N ASN A 6 -10.65 -15.83 21.35
CA ASN A 6 -9.24 -15.76 20.97
C ASN A 6 -8.81 -14.32 21.26
N ILE A 7 -8.02 -14.13 22.31
CA ILE A 7 -7.31 -12.88 22.57
C ILE A 7 -6.25 -12.77 21.46
N GLY A 8 -6.67 -12.37 20.27
CA GLY A 8 -5.79 -12.22 19.11
C GLY A 8 -4.79 -11.10 19.36
N ILE A 9 -3.54 -11.35 18.96
CA ILE A 9 -2.41 -10.41 19.02
C ILE A 9 -2.79 -9.14 18.23
N LYS A 10 -2.51 -7.97 18.78
CA LYS A 10 -2.67 -6.68 18.09
C LYS A 10 -1.51 -6.47 17.12
N VAL A 11 -1.80 -6.51 15.83
CA VAL A 11 -0.78 -6.41 14.78
C VAL A 11 -0.78 -5.03 14.14
N SER A 12 0.39 -4.53 13.78
CA SER A 12 0.56 -3.34 12.97
C SER A 12 1.38 -3.61 11.70
N PHE A 13 1.32 -2.68 10.77
CA PHE A 13 2.03 -2.62 9.50
C PHE A 13 2.22 -1.13 9.13
N PRO A 14 3.21 -0.78 8.29
CA PRO A 14 3.48 0.61 7.96
C PRO A 14 2.46 1.14 6.94
N HIS A 15 2.31 2.47 6.88
CA HIS A 15 1.57 3.09 5.78
C HIS A 15 2.36 3.03 4.48
N MET A 16 1.62 2.84 3.38
CA MET A 16 2.12 3.02 2.01
C MET A 16 0.89 3.20 1.11
N GLY A 17 0.50 4.45 0.87
CA GLY A 17 -0.77 4.78 0.20
C GLY A 17 -1.98 4.14 0.89
N THR A 18 -2.85 3.49 0.10
CA THR A 18 -4.09 2.88 0.58
C THR A 18 -3.95 1.44 1.07
N ILE A 19 -2.72 0.91 1.19
CA ILE A 19 -2.48 -0.49 1.59
C ILE A 19 -3.08 -0.82 2.97
N HIS A 20 -3.16 0.18 3.86
CA HIS A 20 -3.71 0.01 5.20
C HIS A 20 -5.17 -0.47 5.18
N VAL A 21 -5.97 -0.04 4.20
CA VAL A 21 -7.36 -0.47 3.99
C VAL A 21 -7.41 -1.98 3.69
N VAL A 22 -6.46 -2.44 2.88
CA VAL A 22 -6.42 -3.82 2.38
C VAL A 22 -5.95 -4.76 3.48
N VAL A 23 -4.81 -4.45 4.12
CA VAL A 23 -4.21 -5.30 5.14
C VAL A 23 -5.07 -5.31 6.41
N ALA A 24 -5.60 -4.15 6.83
CA ALA A 24 -6.52 -4.11 7.96
C ALA A 24 -7.79 -4.93 7.69
N SER A 25 -8.39 -4.78 6.51
CA SER A 25 -9.57 -5.56 6.13
C SER A 25 -9.28 -7.06 6.11
N LEU A 26 -8.12 -7.48 5.58
CA LEU A 26 -7.71 -8.89 5.53
C LEU A 26 -7.63 -9.48 6.94
N ILE A 27 -6.86 -8.85 7.83
CA ILE A 27 -6.65 -9.34 9.20
C ILE A 27 -7.97 -9.33 9.99
N ARG A 28 -8.74 -8.24 9.93
CA ARG A 28 -10.04 -8.12 10.63
C ARG A 28 -11.04 -9.17 10.15
N SER A 29 -11.09 -9.45 8.84
CA SER A 29 -12.02 -10.46 8.29
C SER A 29 -11.75 -11.89 8.78
N LEU A 30 -10.53 -12.15 9.25
CA LEU A 30 -10.12 -13.42 9.84
C LEU A 30 -10.20 -13.42 11.38
N GLY A 31 -10.72 -12.35 11.99
CA GLY A 31 -10.88 -12.21 13.44
C GLY A 31 -9.67 -11.62 14.16
N GLY A 32 -8.64 -11.18 13.43
CA GLY A 32 -7.46 -10.54 14.01
C GLY A 32 -7.69 -9.08 14.43
N LYS A 33 -6.82 -8.58 15.30
CA LYS A 33 -6.84 -7.19 15.78
C LYS A 33 -5.72 -6.40 15.10
N VAL A 34 -6.04 -5.18 14.67
CA VAL A 34 -5.11 -4.33 13.92
C VAL A 34 -5.00 -2.96 14.59
N ILE A 35 -3.76 -2.54 14.83
CA ILE A 35 -3.40 -1.16 15.14
C ILE A 35 -2.89 -0.53 13.85
N ILE A 36 -3.64 0.42 13.31
CA ILE A 36 -3.17 1.22 12.18
C ILE A 36 -2.38 2.39 12.77
N PRO A 37 -1.09 2.58 12.42
CA PRO A 37 -0.34 3.72 12.92
C PRO A 37 -0.97 5.04 12.45
N PRO A 38 -0.62 6.19 13.06
CA PRO A 38 -0.92 7.48 12.45
C PRO A 38 -0.31 7.57 11.05
N PHE A 39 -0.95 8.34 10.16
CA PHE A 39 -0.36 8.64 8.86
C PHE A 39 1.02 9.29 9.05
N THR A 40 1.92 8.99 8.12
CA THR A 40 3.27 9.53 8.05
C THR A 40 3.25 11.06 8.18
N SER A 41 4.13 11.57 9.02
CA SER A 41 4.16 12.98 9.40
C SER A 41 5.58 13.44 9.73
N LYS A 42 5.75 14.74 10.02
CA LYS A 42 7.02 15.28 10.54
C LYS A 42 7.42 14.59 11.85
N LYS A 43 6.45 14.24 12.71
CA LYS A 43 6.70 13.49 13.94
C LYS A 43 7.25 12.09 13.62
N THR A 44 6.57 11.36 12.73
CA THR A 44 7.00 10.04 12.25
C THR A 44 8.44 10.09 11.71
N LEU A 45 8.74 11.07 10.87
CA LEU A 45 10.08 11.27 10.30
C LEU A 45 11.12 11.58 11.38
N SER A 46 10.79 12.43 12.35
CA SER A 46 11.70 12.79 13.45
C SER A 46 12.05 11.57 14.30
N ILE A 47 11.05 10.76 14.66
CA ILE A 47 11.25 9.51 15.43
C ILE A 47 12.11 8.55 14.61
N GLY A 48 11.73 8.31 13.36
CA GLY A 48 12.47 7.43 12.46
C GLY A 48 13.93 7.85 12.29
N THR A 49 14.18 9.13 12.06
CA THR A 49 15.52 9.69 11.88
C THR A 49 16.38 9.53 13.13
N LYS A 50 15.81 9.73 14.32
CA LYS A 50 16.52 9.62 15.60
C LYS A 50 17.11 8.22 15.83
N TYR A 51 16.42 7.17 15.35
CA TYR A 51 16.78 5.77 15.58
C TYR A 51 17.27 5.05 14.32
N SER A 52 17.59 5.80 13.27
CA SER A 52 18.09 5.25 12.01
C SER A 52 19.55 5.62 11.77
N PRO A 53 20.33 4.78 11.07
CA PRO A 53 21.60 5.20 10.51
C PRO A 53 21.42 6.42 9.60
N GLU A 54 22.33 7.39 9.68
CA GLU A 54 22.22 8.66 8.96
C GLU A 54 22.00 8.45 7.45
N ALA A 55 22.84 7.61 6.85
CA ALA A 55 22.89 7.34 5.41
C ALA A 55 21.80 6.37 4.91
N ILE A 56 20.86 5.93 5.75
CA ILE A 56 19.75 5.08 5.29
C ILE A 56 18.68 5.91 4.57
N CYS A 57 18.01 5.31 3.59
CA CYS A 57 17.05 6.01 2.75
C CYS A 57 15.80 6.45 3.54
N LEU A 58 15.15 7.50 3.06
CA LEU A 58 13.98 8.11 3.70
C LEU A 58 12.81 7.13 3.97
N PRO A 59 12.45 6.21 3.06
CA PRO A 59 11.39 5.24 3.32
C PRO A 59 11.66 4.39 4.57
N TYR A 60 12.91 3.97 4.81
CA TYR A 60 13.27 3.24 6.02
C TYR A 60 12.92 4.03 7.28
N LYS A 61 13.32 5.31 7.32
CA LYS A 61 13.09 6.20 8.47
C LYS A 61 11.58 6.32 8.74
N LEU A 62 10.78 6.52 7.70
CA LEU A 62 9.32 6.63 7.82
C LEU A 62 8.67 5.32 8.29
N VAL A 63 9.10 4.18 7.74
CA VAL A 63 8.62 2.85 8.15
C VAL A 63 8.96 2.57 9.63
N LEU A 64 10.20 2.82 10.06
CA LEU A 64 10.60 2.68 11.47
C LEU A 64 9.77 3.60 12.39
N GLY A 65 9.60 4.86 12.00
CA GLY A 65 8.76 5.80 12.76
C GLY A 65 7.32 5.32 12.91
N ASN A 66 6.72 4.80 11.84
CA ASN A 66 5.37 4.22 11.87
C ASN A 66 5.27 3.00 12.79
N TYR A 67 6.28 2.12 12.80
CA TYR A 67 6.30 0.99 13.72
C TYR A 67 6.40 1.44 15.17
N LEU A 68 7.28 2.39 15.48
CA LEU A 68 7.42 2.91 16.85
C LEU A 68 6.13 3.57 17.34
N GLU A 69 5.48 4.38 16.51
CA GLU A 69 4.18 4.98 16.85
C GLU A 69 3.08 3.91 17.04
N ALA A 70 3.11 2.81 16.28
CA ALA A 70 2.18 1.71 16.46
C ALA A 70 2.43 0.92 17.76
N ILE A 71 3.70 0.69 18.11
CA ILE A 71 4.10 0.01 19.34
C ILE A 71 3.67 0.83 20.55
N GLU A 72 3.92 2.14 20.53
CA GLU A 72 3.44 3.09 21.55
C GLU A 72 1.90 3.10 21.66
N SER A 73 1.20 2.80 20.56
CA SER A 73 -0.27 2.66 20.52
C SER A 73 -0.76 1.26 20.94
N GLY A 74 0.13 0.38 21.39
CA GLY A 74 -0.18 -0.95 21.91
C GLY A 74 -0.18 -2.08 20.89
N ALA A 75 0.59 -1.96 19.80
CA ALA A 75 0.87 -3.08 18.91
C ALA A 75 1.79 -4.11 19.60
N GLU A 76 1.40 -5.38 19.55
CA GLU A 76 2.13 -6.52 20.14
C GLU A 76 2.91 -7.30 19.06
N ALA A 77 2.60 -7.04 17.80
CA ALA A 77 3.30 -7.59 16.65
C ALA A 77 3.35 -6.59 15.50
N ILE A 78 4.37 -6.71 14.66
CA ILE A 78 4.47 -5.96 13.40
C ILE A 78 4.75 -6.90 12.23
N ILE A 79 4.21 -6.56 11.07
CA ILE A 79 4.49 -7.25 9.81
C ILE A 79 5.39 -6.35 8.96
N MET A 80 6.53 -6.89 8.53
CA MET A 80 7.41 -6.28 7.53
C MET A 80 7.54 -7.21 6.32
N ILE A 81 7.54 -6.65 5.13
CA ILE A 81 7.83 -7.40 3.90
C ILE A 81 9.35 -7.41 3.70
N SER A 82 9.91 -8.60 3.49
CA SER A 82 11.29 -8.73 3.02
C SER A 82 11.35 -9.00 1.53
N SER A 83 12.41 -8.48 0.92
CA SER A 83 12.78 -8.76 -0.46
C SER A 83 14.22 -9.26 -0.50
N PRO A 84 14.55 -10.30 -1.29
CA PRO A 84 15.93 -10.68 -1.60
C PRO A 84 16.62 -9.67 -2.53
N GLY A 85 15.95 -8.54 -2.82
CA GLY A 85 16.26 -7.65 -3.92
C GLY A 85 17.58 -6.89 -3.80
N ILE A 86 17.88 -6.27 -4.94
CA ILE A 86 18.99 -5.38 -5.29
C ILE A 86 18.99 -4.02 -4.57
N CYS A 87 17.95 -3.70 -3.78
CA CYS A 87 17.86 -2.46 -3.01
C CYS A 87 18.02 -2.70 -1.49
N ARG A 88 18.02 -1.62 -0.71
CA ARG A 88 18.19 -1.70 0.75
C ARG A 88 17.01 -2.34 1.49
N LEU A 89 15.85 -2.54 0.84
CA LEU A 89 14.68 -3.20 1.43
C LEU A 89 15.02 -4.57 2.01
N GLY A 90 15.95 -5.32 1.40
CA GLY A 90 16.40 -6.61 1.93
C GLY A 90 17.11 -6.54 3.29
N GLN A 91 17.53 -5.34 3.71
CA GLN A 91 18.12 -5.09 5.03
C GLN A 91 17.15 -4.42 6.00
N TYR A 92 15.97 -3.98 5.55
CA TYR A 92 15.02 -3.28 6.41
C TYR A 92 14.58 -4.16 7.57
N SER A 93 14.19 -5.41 7.29
CA SER A 93 13.65 -6.31 8.30
C SER A 93 14.57 -6.48 9.51
N LYS A 94 15.84 -6.83 9.24
CA LYS A 94 16.86 -7.01 10.29
C LYS A 94 17.17 -5.69 11.01
N SER A 95 17.36 -4.61 10.25
CA SER A 95 17.79 -3.33 10.84
C SER A 95 16.69 -2.70 11.70
N ILE A 96 15.43 -2.75 11.24
CA ILE A 96 14.26 -2.26 12.01
C ILE A 96 14.09 -3.11 13.27
N ARG A 97 14.20 -4.45 13.15
CA ARG A 97 14.12 -5.34 14.32
C ARG A 97 15.16 -4.95 15.38
N ASN A 98 16.42 -4.83 14.99
CA ASN A 98 17.49 -4.45 15.92
C ASN A 98 17.21 -3.10 16.58
N ALA A 99 16.78 -2.08 15.80
CA ALA A 99 16.46 -0.77 16.34
C ALA A 99 15.31 -0.81 17.37
N ILE A 100 14.30 -1.65 17.14
CA ILE A 100 13.18 -1.84 18.08
C ILE A 100 13.63 -2.57 19.36
N GLU A 101 14.45 -3.61 19.21
CA GLU A 101 15.00 -4.39 20.34
C GLU A 101 15.95 -3.55 21.20
N ASP A 102 16.82 -2.74 20.59
CA ASP A 102 17.74 -1.81 21.28
C ASP A 102 17.00 -0.75 22.10
N LEU A 103 15.77 -0.41 21.71
CA LEU A 103 14.88 0.49 22.46
C LEU A 103 14.14 -0.20 23.62
N GLY A 104 14.35 -1.50 23.81
CA GLY A 104 13.74 -2.30 24.87
C GLY A 104 12.32 -2.77 24.55
N TYR A 105 11.86 -2.64 23.30
CA TYR A 105 10.54 -3.13 22.90
C TYR A 105 10.60 -4.61 22.58
N ASN A 106 9.83 -5.41 23.33
CA ASN A 106 9.68 -6.84 23.09
C ASN A 106 8.34 -7.11 22.37
N ILE A 107 8.38 -7.12 21.04
CA ILE A 107 7.20 -7.39 20.19
C ILE A 107 7.46 -8.54 19.22
N LYS A 108 6.39 -9.22 18.78
CA LYS A 108 6.51 -10.26 17.76
C LYS A 108 6.79 -9.62 16.39
N TYR A 109 8.00 -9.83 15.88
CA TYR A 109 8.38 -9.36 14.55
C TYR A 109 8.12 -10.43 13.48
N ILE A 110 7.21 -10.15 12.55
CA ILE A 110 6.83 -11.06 11.48
C ILE A 110 7.45 -10.59 10.16
N ASP A 111 8.37 -11.40 9.66
CA ASP A 111 9.05 -11.16 8.40
C ASP A 111 8.37 -11.94 7.27
N LEU A 112 7.74 -11.23 6.34
CA LEU A 112 7.00 -11.80 5.24
C LEU A 112 7.85 -11.78 3.97
N ASP A 113 8.51 -12.91 3.68
CA ASP A 113 9.25 -13.11 2.45
C ASP A 113 8.29 -13.49 1.31
N LEU A 114 8.01 -12.54 0.42
CA LEU A 114 7.12 -12.76 -0.74
C LEU A 114 7.82 -13.46 -1.92
N TYR A 115 9.09 -13.85 -1.78
CA TYR A 115 9.87 -14.51 -2.82
C TYR A 115 10.09 -15.99 -2.52
N LYS A 116 10.13 -16.38 -1.24
CA LYS A 116 10.16 -17.78 -0.79
C LYS A 116 8.76 -18.27 -0.48
N GLY A 117 8.28 -19.29 -1.21
CA GLY A 117 7.05 -20.01 -0.85
C GLY A 117 5.73 -19.21 -0.86
N LYS A 118 5.73 -17.92 -1.27
CA LYS A 118 4.59 -16.99 -1.52
C LYS A 118 3.32 -17.24 -0.69
N LEU A 119 2.52 -18.21 -1.11
CA LEU A 119 1.22 -18.53 -0.52
C LEU A 119 1.35 -19.22 0.85
N ASN A 120 2.37 -20.07 1.04
CA ASN A 120 2.59 -20.79 2.30
C ASN A 120 3.04 -19.83 3.40
N GLU A 121 3.94 -18.90 3.10
CA GLU A 121 4.40 -17.88 4.06
C GLU A 121 3.28 -16.91 4.40
N MET A 122 2.49 -16.47 3.41
CA MET A 122 1.28 -15.68 3.65
C MET A 122 0.28 -16.43 4.54
N PHE A 123 0.03 -17.71 4.27
CA PHE A 123 -0.88 -18.52 5.07
C PHE A 123 -0.40 -18.66 6.51
N LYS A 124 0.87 -19.02 6.72
CA LYS A 124 1.48 -19.10 8.06
C LYS A 124 1.37 -17.76 8.79
N CYS A 125 1.75 -16.66 8.13
CA CYS A 125 1.64 -15.32 8.69
C CYS A 125 0.21 -15.01 9.17
N LEU A 126 -0.81 -15.28 8.34
CA LEU A 126 -2.21 -15.06 8.68
C LEU A 126 -2.68 -15.94 9.86
N VAL A 127 -2.29 -17.21 9.89
CA VAL A 127 -2.58 -18.13 11.01
C VAL A 127 -1.92 -17.62 12.29
N ASP A 128 -0.67 -17.19 12.20
CA ASP A 128 0.15 -16.71 13.33
C ASP A 128 -0.41 -15.45 13.99
N ILE A 129 -1.05 -14.58 13.21
CA ILE A 129 -1.59 -13.32 13.71
C ILE A 129 -3.05 -13.40 14.11
N THR A 130 -3.85 -14.24 13.44
CA THR A 130 -5.29 -14.31 13.68
C THR A 130 -5.72 -15.54 14.48
N GLY A 131 -4.87 -16.56 14.54
CA GLY A 131 -5.21 -17.88 15.05
C GLY A 131 -6.21 -18.64 14.16
N ASN A 132 -6.63 -18.06 13.03
CA ASN A 132 -7.59 -18.66 12.12
C ASN A 132 -6.88 -19.69 11.25
N LYS A 133 -7.28 -20.96 11.35
CA LYS A 133 -6.73 -22.09 10.57
C LYS A 133 -7.65 -22.51 9.42
N ASN A 134 -8.79 -21.85 9.25
CA ASN A 134 -9.76 -22.20 8.22
C ASN A 134 -9.29 -21.71 6.84
N ILE A 135 -8.83 -22.66 6.03
CA ILE A 135 -8.30 -22.39 4.68
C ILE A 135 -9.32 -21.68 3.79
N PHE A 136 -10.60 -22.06 3.87
CA PHE A 136 -11.65 -21.43 3.05
C PHE A 136 -11.88 -19.96 3.43
N GLU A 137 -11.84 -19.64 4.73
CA GLU A 137 -11.96 -18.26 5.21
C GLU A 137 -10.76 -17.43 4.79
N ILE A 138 -9.54 -17.98 4.91
CA ILE A 138 -8.30 -17.33 4.47
C ILE A 138 -8.33 -17.03 2.96
N ILE A 139 -8.68 -18.02 2.13
CA ILE A 139 -8.77 -17.82 0.68
C ILE A 139 -9.84 -16.77 0.34
N LYS A 140 -11.01 -16.83 0.97
CA LYS A 140 -12.09 -15.85 0.77
C LYS A 140 -11.64 -14.44 1.14
N ALA A 141 -10.91 -14.30 2.25
CA ALA A 141 -10.37 -13.02 2.71
C ALA A 141 -9.30 -12.47 1.76
N LEU A 142 -8.38 -13.31 1.28
CA LEU A 142 -7.36 -12.94 0.28
C LEU A 142 -8.00 -12.47 -1.04
N VAL A 143 -9.01 -13.20 -1.53
CA VAL A 143 -9.73 -12.81 -2.76
C VAL A 143 -10.44 -11.46 -2.59
N LEU A 144 -11.02 -11.20 -1.42
CA LEU A 144 -11.61 -9.89 -1.12
C LEU A 144 -10.54 -8.80 -1.06
N ALA A 145 -9.41 -9.05 -0.40
CA ALA A 145 -8.29 -8.11 -0.29
C ALA A 145 -7.73 -7.72 -1.67
N ILE A 146 -7.49 -8.70 -2.54
CA ILE A 146 -7.07 -8.47 -3.93
C ILE A 146 -8.13 -7.66 -4.69
N SER A 147 -9.42 -7.96 -4.49
CA SER A 147 -10.50 -7.18 -5.12
C SER A 147 -10.51 -5.72 -4.63
N LYS A 148 -10.22 -5.48 -3.34
CA LYS A 148 -10.13 -4.12 -2.78
C LYS A 148 -9.00 -3.34 -3.42
N ILE A 149 -7.84 -3.96 -3.67
CA ILE A 149 -6.70 -3.30 -4.35
C ILE A 149 -7.13 -2.74 -5.71
N PHE A 150 -7.76 -3.55 -6.56
CA PHE A 150 -8.22 -3.07 -7.87
C PHE A 150 -9.27 -1.96 -7.79
N VAL A 151 -10.16 -2.03 -6.80
CA VAL A 151 -11.17 -0.98 -6.57
C VAL A 151 -10.51 0.32 -6.10
N LEU A 152 -9.50 0.24 -5.24
CA LEU A 152 -8.73 1.39 -4.75
C LEU A 152 -7.91 2.02 -5.88
N ASP A 153 -7.23 1.22 -6.71
CA ASP A 153 -6.49 1.73 -7.88
C ASP A 153 -7.41 2.48 -8.86
N ASN A 154 -8.64 1.99 -9.07
CA ASN A 154 -9.64 2.69 -9.89
C ASN A 154 -10.11 3.99 -9.22
N LEU A 155 -10.27 3.97 -7.89
CA LEU A 155 -10.65 5.15 -7.14
C LEU A 155 -9.56 6.24 -7.21
N ASP A 156 -8.29 5.86 -7.12
CA ASP A 156 -7.12 6.75 -7.28
C ASP A 156 -7.09 7.35 -8.69
N SER A 157 -7.30 6.53 -9.72
CA SER A 157 -7.35 7.00 -11.12
C SER A 157 -8.52 7.98 -11.36
N THR A 158 -9.68 7.69 -10.76
CA THR A 158 -10.85 8.57 -10.82
C THR A 158 -10.57 9.89 -10.11
N LEU A 159 -9.96 9.86 -8.92
CA LEU A 159 -9.56 11.06 -8.20
C LEU A 159 -8.63 11.93 -9.03
N SER A 160 -7.60 11.35 -9.66
CA SER A 160 -6.66 12.09 -10.50
C SER A 160 -7.35 12.85 -11.64
N TYR A 161 -8.26 12.17 -12.36
CA TYR A 161 -9.04 12.80 -13.44
C TYR A 161 -9.85 14.02 -12.96
N TYR A 162 -10.60 13.85 -11.86
CA TYR A 162 -11.47 14.90 -11.34
C TYR A 162 -10.68 16.03 -10.67
N ARG A 163 -9.61 15.71 -9.95
CA ARG A 163 -8.77 16.70 -9.27
C ARG A 163 -8.12 17.67 -10.26
N ALA A 164 -7.64 17.19 -11.41
CA ALA A 164 -7.07 18.06 -12.44
C ALA A 164 -8.09 19.05 -13.05
N ARG A 165 -9.39 18.73 -12.95
CA ARG A 165 -10.46 19.49 -13.61
C ARG A 165 -11.42 20.17 -12.64
N GLU A 166 -11.28 19.98 -11.33
CA GLU A 166 -12.27 20.49 -10.37
C GLU A 166 -12.28 22.02 -10.31
N ILE A 167 -13.48 22.61 -10.33
CA ILE A 167 -13.66 24.06 -10.22
C ILE A 167 -13.28 24.54 -8.81
N SER A 168 -13.58 23.72 -7.79
CA SER A 168 -13.30 24.00 -6.38
C SER A 168 -12.29 22.99 -5.83
N PRO A 169 -11.02 23.39 -5.64
CA PRO A 169 -9.96 22.49 -5.18
C PRO A 169 -10.31 21.72 -3.89
N GLY A 170 -10.02 20.43 -3.87
CA GLY A 170 -10.23 19.50 -2.77
C GLY A 170 -11.64 18.90 -2.66
N GLN A 171 -12.57 19.23 -3.56
CA GLN A 171 -13.92 18.65 -3.49
C GLN A 171 -13.93 17.17 -3.90
N SER A 172 -13.23 16.82 -4.97
CA SER A 172 -13.05 15.44 -5.42
C SER A 172 -12.33 14.59 -4.36
N GLU A 173 -11.33 15.16 -3.69
CA GLU A 173 -10.58 14.51 -2.62
C GLU A 173 -11.46 14.22 -1.38
N ARG A 174 -12.33 15.15 -0.98
CA ARG A 174 -13.30 14.88 0.10
C ARG A 174 -14.24 13.73 -0.25
N ALA A 175 -14.69 13.64 -1.50
CA ALA A 175 -15.52 12.52 -1.96
C ALA A 175 -14.73 11.20 -1.97
N TYR A 176 -13.48 11.24 -2.44
CA TYR A 176 -12.55 10.11 -2.41
C TYR A 176 -12.36 9.55 -0.99
N LEU A 177 -12.09 10.41 -0.01
CA LEU A 177 -11.88 9.99 1.39
C LEU A 177 -13.15 9.33 1.98
N ARG A 178 -14.34 9.77 1.58
CA ARG A 178 -15.60 9.06 1.93
C ARG A 178 -15.68 7.70 1.23
N GLY A 179 -15.28 7.63 -0.03
CA GLY A 179 -15.19 6.40 -0.81
C GLY A 179 -14.28 5.35 -0.17
N ILE A 180 -13.09 5.75 0.29
CA ILE A 180 -12.16 4.89 1.03
C ILE A 180 -12.83 4.24 2.24
N LYS A 181 -13.58 5.01 3.05
CA LYS A 181 -14.30 4.48 4.23
C LYS A 181 -15.37 3.45 3.85
N LEU A 182 -16.07 3.66 2.73
CA LEU A 182 -17.05 2.69 2.23
C LEU A 182 -16.39 1.38 1.79
N ILE A 183 -15.22 1.48 1.13
CA ILE A 183 -14.45 0.32 0.67
C ILE A 183 -13.83 -0.44 1.86
N ASP A 184 -13.30 0.26 2.87
CA ASP A 184 -12.79 -0.35 4.09
C ASP A 184 -13.88 -1.17 4.80
N SER A 185 -15.08 -0.59 4.92
CA SER A 185 -16.22 -1.22 5.61
C SER A 185 -16.82 -2.43 4.88
N ALA A 186 -16.49 -2.65 3.60
CA ALA A 186 -17.06 -3.76 2.83
C ALA A 186 -16.45 -5.11 3.24
N LEU A 187 -17.30 -6.07 3.64
CA LEU A 187 -16.91 -7.40 4.14
C LEU A 187 -17.14 -8.52 3.12
N SER A 188 -17.78 -8.22 1.99
CA SER A 188 -18.06 -9.17 0.93
C SER A 188 -17.84 -8.57 -0.46
N ARG A 189 -17.65 -9.42 -1.49
CA ARG A 189 -17.52 -8.94 -2.88
C ARG A 189 -18.75 -8.17 -3.37
N LYS A 190 -19.94 -8.56 -2.90
CA LYS A 190 -21.20 -7.88 -3.24
C LYS A 190 -21.25 -6.49 -2.61
N GLU A 191 -20.88 -6.35 -1.34
CA GLU A 191 -20.76 -5.06 -0.67
C GLU A 191 -19.67 -4.21 -1.30
N LEU A 192 -18.50 -4.78 -1.61
CA LEU A 192 -17.40 -4.07 -2.25
C LEU A 192 -17.82 -3.51 -3.60
N LYS A 193 -18.56 -4.28 -4.41
CA LYS A 193 -19.11 -3.78 -5.68
C LYS A 193 -20.05 -2.59 -5.47
N LYS A 194 -20.94 -2.65 -4.47
CA LYS A 194 -21.85 -1.54 -4.13
C LYS A 194 -21.07 -0.31 -3.62
N ALA A 195 -20.10 -0.53 -2.74
CA ALA A 195 -19.24 0.51 -2.18
C ALA A 195 -18.44 1.21 -3.28
N HIS A 196 -17.87 0.44 -4.21
CA HIS A 196 -17.15 0.94 -5.37
C HIS A 196 -18.03 1.84 -6.25
N ILE A 197 -19.22 1.36 -6.67
CA ILE A 197 -20.15 2.15 -7.48
C ILE A 197 -20.53 3.45 -6.78
N ARG A 198 -20.85 3.38 -5.49
CA ARG A 198 -21.21 4.55 -4.68
C ARG A 198 -20.03 5.53 -4.58
N ALA A 199 -18.83 5.04 -4.29
CA ALA A 199 -17.62 5.87 -4.16
C ALA A 199 -17.30 6.61 -5.46
N ILE A 200 -17.35 5.91 -6.60
CA ILE A 200 -17.13 6.52 -7.92
C ILE A 200 -18.20 7.58 -8.20
N ASN A 201 -19.48 7.26 -8.00
CA ASN A 201 -20.56 8.22 -8.23
C ASN A 201 -20.45 9.47 -7.34
N GLU A 202 -19.93 9.34 -6.11
CA GLU A 202 -19.67 10.49 -5.25
C GLU A 202 -18.56 11.39 -5.79
N ILE A 203 -17.47 10.84 -6.33
CA ILE A 203 -16.40 11.64 -6.95
C ILE A 203 -16.94 12.31 -8.22
N LYS A 204 -17.72 11.59 -9.03
CA LYS A 204 -18.29 12.10 -10.29
C LYS A 204 -19.24 13.29 -10.14
N LYS A 205 -19.78 13.53 -8.94
CA LYS A 205 -20.60 14.71 -8.64
C LYS A 205 -19.80 16.01 -8.49
N THR A 206 -18.47 15.92 -8.47
CA THR A 206 -17.59 17.09 -8.39
C THR A 206 -17.76 17.92 -9.68
N PRO A 207 -18.16 19.20 -9.61
CA PRO A 207 -18.17 20.09 -10.76
C PRO A 207 -16.75 20.27 -11.29
N ILE A 208 -16.61 20.09 -12.61
CA ILE A 208 -15.36 20.17 -13.33
C ILE A 208 -15.47 21.15 -14.49
N ASP A 209 -14.34 21.74 -14.87
CA ASP A 209 -14.15 22.42 -16.15
C ASP A 209 -13.74 21.37 -17.20
N GLU A 210 -14.68 20.98 -18.06
CA GLU A 210 -14.42 20.03 -19.14
C GLU A 210 -13.59 20.62 -20.28
N THR A 211 -13.48 21.95 -20.36
CA THR A 211 -12.74 22.67 -21.41
C THR A 211 -11.29 22.93 -21.04
N ARG A 212 -10.91 22.68 -19.79
CA ARG A 212 -9.54 22.87 -19.30
C ARG A 212 -8.56 22.03 -20.11
N ASP A 213 -7.49 22.67 -20.57
CA ASP A 213 -6.32 21.98 -21.11
C ASP A 213 -5.56 21.29 -19.97
N VAL A 214 -5.49 19.96 -20.01
CA VAL A 214 -4.95 19.13 -18.94
C VAL A 214 -3.64 18.49 -19.38
N LEU A 215 -2.56 18.87 -18.71
CA LEU A 215 -1.28 18.20 -18.84
C LEU A 215 -1.33 16.83 -18.14
N ASN A 216 -0.87 15.79 -18.82
CA ASN A 216 -0.76 14.45 -18.26
C ASN A 216 0.69 14.16 -17.85
N VAL A 217 0.90 13.79 -16.59
CA VAL A 217 2.22 13.52 -16.02
C VAL A 217 2.24 12.14 -15.38
N ASP A 218 3.14 11.27 -15.86
CA ASP A 218 3.44 10.01 -15.20
C ASP A 218 4.44 10.27 -14.05
N LEU A 219 4.11 9.79 -12.86
CA LEU A 219 4.96 9.80 -11.67
C LEU A 219 5.69 8.46 -11.58
N THR A 220 7.02 8.55 -11.60
CA THR A 220 7.95 7.42 -11.48
C THR A 220 9.00 7.71 -10.40
N GLY A 221 9.66 6.65 -9.93
CA GLY A 221 10.64 6.69 -8.85
C GLY A 221 10.33 5.63 -7.80
N GLU A 222 11.05 5.71 -6.68
CA GLU A 222 10.95 4.72 -5.61
C GLU A 222 9.50 4.58 -5.10
N ILE A 223 9.00 3.34 -5.11
CA ILE A 223 7.58 3.02 -4.86
C ILE A 223 7.00 3.61 -3.57
N PHE A 224 7.74 3.58 -2.45
CA PHE A 224 7.23 4.16 -1.20
C PHE A 224 7.06 5.67 -1.35
N MET A 225 8.06 6.35 -1.92
CA MET A 225 8.00 7.80 -2.15
C MET A 225 6.84 8.20 -3.08
N VAL A 226 6.57 7.40 -4.13
CA VAL A 226 5.46 7.68 -5.05
C VAL A 226 4.10 7.51 -4.36
N LEU A 227 3.96 6.51 -3.48
CA LEU A 227 2.69 6.18 -2.84
C LEU A 227 2.39 6.98 -1.57
N ASP A 228 3.41 7.37 -0.80
CA ASP A 228 3.27 8.06 0.47
C ASP A 228 3.19 9.59 0.30
N SER A 229 2.00 10.14 0.55
CA SER A 229 1.72 11.57 0.33
C SER A 229 2.56 12.51 1.20
N PHE A 230 3.01 12.08 2.39
CA PHE A 230 3.87 12.92 3.21
C PHE A 230 5.28 13.03 2.61
N SER A 231 5.87 11.89 2.25
CA SER A 231 7.23 11.82 1.74
C SER A 231 7.45 12.60 0.44
N ASN A 232 6.45 12.61 -0.45
CA ASN A 232 6.47 13.37 -1.69
C ASN A 232 5.82 14.75 -1.59
N GLN A 233 5.52 15.22 -0.38
CA GLN A 233 4.94 16.55 -0.13
C GLN A 233 3.60 16.78 -0.84
N ASN A 234 2.77 15.74 -0.94
CA ASN A 234 1.47 15.73 -1.59
C ASN A 234 1.55 16.11 -3.08
N LEU A 235 2.57 15.63 -3.79
CA LEU A 235 2.86 16.00 -5.18
C LEU A 235 1.63 15.93 -6.10
N GLU A 236 0.85 14.84 -6.04
CA GLU A 236 -0.36 14.68 -6.85
C GLU A 236 -1.48 15.67 -6.49
N ARG A 237 -1.54 16.13 -5.24
CA ARG A 237 -2.50 17.15 -4.82
C ARG A 237 -2.10 18.50 -5.40
N GLU A 238 -0.82 18.86 -5.27
CA GLU A 238 -0.33 20.15 -5.75
C GLU A 238 -0.34 20.24 -7.28
N LEU A 239 0.07 19.18 -7.99
CA LEU A 239 -0.06 19.09 -9.44
C LEU A 239 -1.52 19.16 -9.90
N GLY A 240 -2.42 18.44 -9.21
CA GLY A 240 -3.85 18.49 -9.52
C GLY A 240 -4.46 19.89 -9.40
N ARG A 241 -4.04 20.68 -8.40
CA ARG A 241 -4.46 22.09 -8.26
C ARG A 241 -4.04 22.96 -9.44
N LEU A 242 -2.94 22.63 -10.08
CA LEU A 242 -2.42 23.32 -11.27
C LEU A 242 -3.05 22.82 -12.57
N GLY A 243 -4.04 21.93 -12.51
CA GLY A 243 -4.68 21.39 -13.70
C GLY A 243 -3.98 20.19 -14.31
N VAL A 244 -3.04 19.57 -13.59
CA VAL A 244 -2.27 18.42 -14.07
C VAL A 244 -2.92 17.12 -13.61
N GLN A 245 -3.19 16.22 -14.56
CA GLN A 245 -3.61 14.87 -14.25
C GLN A 245 -2.38 13.98 -14.07
N THR A 246 -2.22 13.42 -12.88
CA THR A 246 -1.11 12.53 -12.56
C THR A 246 -1.48 11.07 -12.75
N ARG A 247 -0.52 10.24 -13.12
CA ARG A 247 -0.69 8.79 -13.11
C ARG A 247 0.55 8.16 -12.49
N ARG A 248 0.36 7.15 -11.65
CA ARG A 248 1.47 6.39 -11.09
C ARG A 248 1.76 5.21 -12.02
N SER A 249 3.00 5.09 -12.48
CA SER A 249 3.42 3.96 -13.32
C SER A 249 3.31 2.63 -12.58
N LEU A 250 3.58 2.67 -11.27
CA LEU A 250 3.48 1.53 -10.36
C LEU A 250 2.22 1.64 -9.51
N THR A 251 1.29 0.71 -9.76
CA THR A 251 0.09 0.50 -8.93
C THR A 251 0.18 -0.86 -8.25
N LEU A 252 -0.42 -0.98 -7.06
CA LEU A 252 -0.43 -2.23 -6.32
C LEU A 252 -1.13 -3.34 -7.13
N GLY A 253 -2.23 -3.03 -7.82
CA GLY A 253 -2.92 -3.98 -8.68
C GLY A 253 -2.11 -4.37 -9.93
N GLY A 254 -1.36 -3.42 -10.51
CA GLY A 254 -0.43 -3.70 -11.60
C GLY A 254 0.64 -4.72 -11.19
N TRP A 255 1.26 -4.52 -10.03
CA TRP A 255 2.25 -5.45 -9.47
C TRP A 255 1.63 -6.83 -9.20
N ILE A 256 0.45 -6.88 -8.57
CA ILE A 256 -0.25 -8.15 -8.27
C ILE A 256 -0.61 -8.94 -9.53
N LYS A 257 -1.13 -8.27 -10.57
CA LYS A 257 -1.41 -8.93 -11.87
C LYS A 257 -0.16 -9.59 -12.42
N THR A 258 0.98 -8.89 -12.37
CA THR A 258 2.26 -9.40 -12.84
C THR A 258 2.83 -10.50 -11.93
N ALA A 259 2.56 -10.47 -10.63
CA ALA A 259 3.08 -11.46 -9.68
C ALA A 259 2.27 -12.77 -9.65
N ILE A 260 0.96 -12.71 -9.89
CA ILE A 260 0.02 -13.84 -9.69
C ILE A 260 -0.43 -14.47 -11.01
N ILE A 261 -0.71 -13.68 -12.06
CA ILE A 261 -1.29 -14.21 -13.31
C ILE A 261 -0.17 -14.79 -14.16
N PRO A 262 -0.14 -16.10 -14.49
CA PRO A 262 0.91 -16.67 -15.34
C PRO A 262 0.93 -16.01 -16.72
N LYS A 263 2.13 -15.88 -17.33
CA LYS A 263 2.31 -15.21 -18.64
C LYS A 263 1.35 -15.72 -19.72
N ILE A 264 1.09 -17.02 -19.75
CA ILE A 264 0.24 -17.66 -20.77
C ILE A 264 -1.23 -17.20 -20.75
N PHE A 265 -1.70 -16.66 -19.61
CA PHE A 265 -3.08 -16.17 -19.45
C PHE A 265 -3.19 -14.64 -19.57
N ARG A 266 -2.11 -13.95 -19.93
CA ARG A 266 -2.10 -12.49 -20.11
C ARG A 266 -2.42 -12.17 -21.57
N LYS A 267 -3.42 -11.32 -21.78
CA LYS A 267 -3.84 -10.87 -23.12
C LYS A 267 -2.93 -9.77 -23.70
N GLU A 268 -2.26 -9.03 -22.83
CA GLU A 268 -1.45 -7.87 -23.19
C GLU A 268 -0.13 -7.89 -22.42
N GLU A 269 0.87 -7.25 -23.02
CA GLU A 269 2.17 -7.01 -22.39
C GLU A 269 2.00 -6.16 -21.12
N THR A 270 2.59 -6.61 -20.02
CA THR A 270 2.54 -5.86 -18.76
C THR A 270 3.42 -4.62 -18.83
N HIS A 271 3.17 -3.63 -17.96
CA HIS A 271 4.03 -2.45 -17.86
C HIS A 271 5.50 -2.83 -17.61
N LEU A 272 5.75 -3.81 -16.74
CA LEU A 272 7.09 -4.30 -16.43
C LEU A 272 7.77 -4.94 -17.66
N GLU A 273 7.05 -5.76 -18.44
CA GLU A 273 7.59 -6.37 -19.66
C GLU A 273 7.96 -5.30 -20.70
N ARG A 274 7.11 -4.27 -20.87
CA ARG A 274 7.42 -3.12 -21.72
C ARG A 274 8.65 -2.37 -21.24
N ALA A 275 8.71 -2.06 -19.94
CA ALA A 275 9.84 -1.35 -19.35
C ALA A 275 11.16 -2.10 -19.61
N TYR A 276 11.23 -3.41 -19.35
CA TYR A 276 12.41 -4.21 -19.67
C TYR A 276 12.77 -4.18 -21.16
N LYS A 277 11.79 -4.21 -22.06
CA LYS A 277 12.02 -4.16 -23.51
C LYS A 277 12.65 -2.83 -23.94
N TYR A 278 12.13 -1.70 -23.45
CA TYR A 278 12.62 -0.37 -23.80
C TYR A 278 13.91 0.00 -23.07
N ALA A 279 14.09 -0.47 -21.84
CA ALA A 279 15.30 -0.22 -21.05
C ALA A 279 16.51 -1.02 -21.54
N LYS A 280 16.31 -2.18 -22.18
CA LYS A 280 17.36 -3.13 -22.57
C LYS A 280 18.60 -2.50 -23.26
N PRO A 281 18.47 -1.52 -24.17
CA PRO A 281 19.63 -0.88 -24.80
C PRO A 281 20.48 -0.02 -23.85
N TYR A 282 19.89 0.46 -22.75
CA TYR A 282 20.50 1.41 -21.82
C TYR A 282 20.87 0.77 -20.47
N LEU A 283 20.09 -0.24 -20.04
CA LEU A 283 20.21 -0.87 -18.75
C LEU A 283 20.13 -2.40 -18.90
N LEU A 284 21.31 -3.04 -18.89
CA LEU A 284 21.46 -4.49 -19.11
C LEU A 284 21.12 -5.35 -17.89
N ARG A 285 20.99 -4.73 -16.71
CA ARG A 285 20.66 -5.40 -15.45
C ARG A 285 19.78 -4.49 -14.61
N ASP A 286 18.88 -5.11 -13.85
CA ASP A 286 18.12 -4.38 -12.85
C ASP A 286 19.06 -3.91 -11.73
N ILE A 287 19.05 -2.60 -11.46
CA ILE A 287 19.84 -1.95 -10.41
C ILE A 287 18.96 -1.47 -9.23
N GLY A 288 17.67 -1.76 -9.28
CA GLY A 288 16.71 -1.44 -8.22
C GLY A 288 16.20 -0.02 -8.29
N GLY A 289 15.32 0.30 -7.33
CA GLY A 289 14.70 1.63 -7.26
C GLY A 289 13.90 1.98 -8.51
N ASP A 290 13.29 0.98 -9.15
CA ASP A 290 12.45 1.13 -10.34
C ASP A 290 13.19 1.78 -11.53
N ALA A 291 14.51 1.51 -11.62
CA ALA A 291 15.38 2.06 -12.65
C ALA A 291 15.02 1.57 -14.06
N ILE A 292 14.53 0.33 -14.21
CA ILE A 292 14.10 -0.22 -15.50
C ILE A 292 12.86 0.52 -16.02
N GLU A 293 11.94 0.89 -15.12
CA GLU A 293 10.71 1.61 -15.40
C GLU A 293 10.92 3.10 -15.69
N SER A 294 12.11 3.62 -15.40
CA SER A 294 12.45 5.04 -15.54
C SER A 294 13.21 5.37 -16.84
N VAL A 295 13.58 4.36 -17.64
CA VAL A 295 14.21 4.50 -18.96
C VAL A 295 13.15 4.63 -20.04
#